data_AF-A0A0W0VDC7-F1
#
_entry.id   AF-A0A0W0VDC7-F1
#
_cell.length_a   1.000
_cell.length_b   1.000
_cell.length_c   1.000
_cell.angle_alpha   90.00
_cell.angle_beta   90.00
_cell.angle_gamma   90.00
#
_symmetry.space_group_name_H-M   'P 1'
#
loop_
_entity.id
_entity.type
_entity.pdbx_description
1 polymer ?
#
loop_
_entity_poly.entity_id
_entity_poly.type
_entity_poly.pdbx_seq_one_letter_code
_entity_poly.pdbx_strand_id
1 'polypeptide(L)'
;MTSIQMVSNAVAQEFFEKLMPNASDSDVKTHNISGLNGDSNVHLAAIIDDRTVGILSLSFPYPLSAKIDCLEIVKPYQSEGLENLLLQKAEQYAKKKASMITVQILAAEAGPEALRRFNFYCNQQFSPLINLIPECSHPPMVCMIKRLDNAMDELIALEQEARSFGFEWPNEEMILDQALSECAEIKEALENGESQKRIQEEMGDLLHTAISLCLFAGFHPEDTMAKIASKFKARMQALKEDAYQNGLKHLKGQPPSMLMKLWQEAKKKSK
;
A
#
# COMPACT_ATOMS: atom_id res chain seq x y z
N MET A 1 -15.73 26.40 7.41
CA MET A 1 -15.33 25.75 6.11
C MET A 1 -14.06 24.96 6.36
N THR A 2 -14.01 23.66 6.03
CA THR A 2 -12.84 22.81 6.33
C THR A 2 -11.82 22.86 5.20
N SER A 3 -10.55 23.14 5.51
CA SER A 3 -9.47 23.09 4.53
C SER A 3 -8.22 22.42 5.10
N ILE A 4 -7.41 21.81 4.22
CA ILE A 4 -6.07 21.32 4.57
C ILE A 4 -5.04 22.13 3.83
N GLN A 5 -4.07 22.66 4.57
CA GLN A 5 -3.03 23.54 4.03
C GLN A 5 -1.66 23.15 4.59
N MET A 6 -0.62 23.38 3.80
CA MET A 6 0.75 23.32 4.34
C MET A 6 0.99 24.53 5.25
N VAL A 7 1.60 24.32 6.39
CA VAL A 7 1.90 25.37 7.38
C VAL A 7 3.38 25.41 7.72
N SER A 8 3.83 26.54 8.26
CA SER A 8 5.21 26.69 8.71
C SER A 8 5.48 25.92 10.00
N ASN A 9 6.76 25.64 10.27
CA ASN A 9 7.20 25.00 11.51
C ASN A 9 6.71 25.79 12.76
N ALA A 10 6.64 27.12 12.68
CA ALA A 10 6.14 27.96 13.76
C ALA A 10 4.67 27.69 14.09
N VAL A 11 3.81 27.56 13.07
CA VAL A 11 2.38 27.24 13.26
C VAL A 11 2.22 25.82 13.80
N ALA A 12 3.04 24.88 13.32
CA ALA A 12 3.04 23.52 13.83
C ALA A 12 3.41 23.49 15.31
N GLN A 13 4.51 24.13 15.68
CA GLN A 13 4.99 24.21 17.05
C GLN A 13 3.95 24.85 17.99
N GLU A 14 3.34 25.97 17.57
CA GLU A 14 2.29 26.63 18.36
C GLU A 14 1.09 25.69 18.63
N PHE A 15 0.71 24.89 17.63
CA PHE A 15 -0.37 23.91 17.78
C PHE A 15 0.01 22.79 18.77
N PHE A 16 1.24 22.28 18.72
CA PHE A 16 1.74 21.27 19.66
C PHE A 16 1.79 21.78 21.10
N GLU A 17 2.28 23.00 21.31
CA GLU A 17 2.33 23.63 22.63
C GLU A 17 0.93 23.78 23.25
N LYS A 18 -0.08 24.09 22.43
CA LYS A 18 -1.49 24.20 22.86
C LYS A 18 -2.14 22.85 23.18
N LEU A 19 -1.77 21.78 22.47
CA LEU A 19 -2.31 20.44 22.72
C LEU A 19 -1.77 19.82 24.02
N MET A 20 -0.54 20.18 24.41
CA MET A 20 0.17 19.59 25.56
C MET A 20 0.63 20.65 26.58
N PRO A 21 -0.28 21.45 27.18
CA PRO A 21 0.10 22.57 28.04
C PRO A 21 0.81 22.12 29.34
N ASN A 22 0.57 20.89 29.79
CA ASN A 22 1.07 20.34 31.07
C ASN A 22 1.97 19.10 30.91
N ALA A 23 2.55 18.84 29.73
CA ALA A 23 3.49 17.72 29.61
C ALA A 23 4.77 18.03 30.42
N SER A 24 4.81 17.55 31.66
CA SER A 24 5.92 17.66 32.61
C SER A 24 6.83 16.42 32.63
N ASP A 25 6.59 15.43 31.77
CA ASP A 25 7.47 14.28 31.64
C ASP A 25 8.33 14.36 30.37
N SER A 26 9.63 14.21 30.59
CA SER A 26 10.72 14.41 29.63
C SER A 26 10.68 13.50 28.41
N ASP A 27 9.86 12.45 28.39
CA ASP A 27 9.89 11.42 27.35
C ASP A 27 8.83 11.63 26.24
N VAL A 28 7.68 12.24 26.56
CA VAL A 28 6.61 12.52 25.59
C VAL A 28 6.89 13.81 24.80
N LYS A 29 7.46 14.82 25.46
CA LYS A 29 7.91 16.06 24.78
C LYS A 29 9.09 15.78 23.83
N THR A 30 10.05 14.94 24.21
CA THR A 30 11.25 14.72 23.39
C THR A 30 10.98 13.84 22.16
N HIS A 31 10.15 12.79 22.25
CA HIS A 31 9.85 11.97 21.08
C HIS A 31 8.96 12.66 20.04
N ASN A 32 7.97 13.46 20.46
CA ASN A 32 7.05 14.15 19.53
C ASN A 32 7.59 15.48 19.01
N ILE A 33 8.44 16.20 19.76
CA ILE A 33 8.95 17.53 19.35
C ILE A 33 10.29 17.42 18.61
N SER A 34 11.13 16.42 18.89
CA SER A 34 12.40 16.25 18.15
C SER A 34 12.19 16.05 16.65
N GLY A 35 11.08 15.41 16.26
CA GLY A 35 10.67 15.22 14.86
C GLY A 35 10.12 16.48 14.18
N LEU A 36 9.91 17.60 14.89
CA LEU A 36 9.32 18.84 14.33
C LEU A 36 10.37 19.88 13.92
N ASN A 37 11.59 19.79 14.46
CA ASN A 37 12.61 20.83 14.33
C ASN A 37 13.58 20.64 13.15
N GLY A 38 13.26 19.78 12.18
CA GLY A 38 14.04 19.61 10.96
C GLY A 38 13.61 20.59 9.86
N ASP A 39 14.58 21.27 9.23
CA ASP A 39 14.32 22.20 8.11
C ASP A 39 13.68 21.52 6.88
N SER A 40 13.71 20.19 6.81
CA SER A 40 13.12 19.38 5.73
C SER A 40 11.72 18.82 6.05
N ASN A 41 11.18 19.16 7.22
CA ASN A 41 9.87 18.70 7.66
C ASN A 41 8.73 19.37 6.90
N VAL A 42 7.62 18.65 6.77
CA VAL A 42 6.42 19.11 6.09
C VAL A 42 5.25 18.97 7.03
N HIS A 43 4.55 20.07 7.26
CA HIS A 43 3.42 20.13 8.17
C HIS A 43 2.14 20.43 7.41
N LEU A 44 1.13 19.58 7.57
CA LEU A 44 -0.22 19.75 7.05
C LEU A 44 -1.15 20.05 8.21
N ALA A 45 -1.88 21.16 8.12
CA ALA A 45 -2.85 21.56 9.13
C ALA A 45 -4.28 21.41 8.58
N ALA A 46 -5.16 20.84 9.39
CA ALA A 46 -6.60 20.93 9.20
C ALA A 46 -7.11 22.21 9.86
N ILE A 47 -7.75 23.08 9.07
CA ILE A 47 -8.23 24.38 9.50
C ILE A 47 -9.75 24.41 9.38
N ILE A 48 -10.42 24.76 10.49
CA ILE A 48 -11.86 24.99 10.56
C ILE A 48 -12.07 26.37 11.17
N ASP A 49 -12.77 27.24 10.44
CA ASP A 49 -13.12 28.61 10.86
C ASP A 49 -11.91 29.38 11.39
N ASP A 50 -10.84 29.39 10.56
CA ASP A 50 -9.53 30.02 10.81
C ASP A 50 -8.77 29.52 12.04
N ARG A 51 -9.15 28.34 12.56
CA ARG A 51 -8.46 27.67 13.66
C ARG A 51 -7.85 26.37 13.19
N THR A 52 -6.58 26.17 13.49
CA THR A 52 -5.94 24.86 13.36
C THR A 52 -6.56 23.89 14.36
N VAL A 53 -7.19 22.83 13.86
CA VAL A 53 -7.88 21.81 14.66
C VAL A 53 -7.20 20.44 14.58
N GLY A 54 -6.25 20.27 13.65
CA GLY A 54 -5.46 19.05 13.53
C GLY A 54 -4.17 19.30 12.76
N ILE A 55 -3.18 18.45 12.97
CA ILE A 55 -1.89 18.51 12.30
C ILE A 55 -1.37 17.12 11.93
N LEU A 56 -0.69 17.02 10.80
CA LEU A 56 0.14 15.88 10.44
C LEU A 56 1.53 16.38 10.02
N SER A 57 2.57 15.82 10.62
CA SER A 57 3.97 16.14 10.33
C SER A 57 4.67 14.98 9.65
N LEU A 58 5.37 15.27 8.55
CA LEU A 58 6.22 14.33 7.82
C LEU A 58 7.68 14.75 7.88
N SER A 59 8.56 13.77 8.04
CA SER A 59 9.98 13.88 7.76
C SER A 59 10.42 12.87 6.69
N PHE A 60 11.61 13.09 6.13
CA PHE A 60 12.24 12.22 5.13
C PHE A 60 13.62 11.77 5.61
N PRO A 61 13.68 10.96 6.68
CA PRO A 61 14.95 10.62 7.35
C PRO A 61 15.82 9.67 6.51
N TYR A 62 15.23 8.95 5.54
CA TYR A 62 15.94 8.00 4.69
C TYR A 62 15.53 8.19 3.21
N PRO A 63 16.40 7.85 2.25
CA PRO A 63 16.07 7.90 0.84
C PRO A 63 14.80 7.10 0.53
N LEU A 64 13.91 7.69 -0.27
CA LEU A 64 12.66 7.09 -0.72
C LEU A 64 11.68 6.69 0.40
N SER A 65 11.87 7.16 1.63
CA SER A 65 11.00 6.85 2.77
C SER A 65 10.53 8.13 3.45
N ALA A 66 9.21 8.27 3.57
CA ALA A 66 8.57 9.26 4.42
C ALA A 66 8.27 8.66 5.80
N LYS A 67 8.35 9.46 6.84
CA LYS A 67 7.97 9.11 8.20
C LYS A 67 6.91 10.08 8.70
N ILE A 68 5.80 9.56 9.19
CA ILE A 68 4.83 10.32 9.97
C ILE A 68 5.39 10.46 11.37
N ASP A 69 5.81 11.67 11.71
CA ASP A 69 6.28 11.99 13.07
C ASP A 69 5.12 12.31 14.00
N CYS A 70 4.01 12.80 13.43
CA CYS A 70 2.83 13.11 14.22
C CYS A 70 1.55 13.13 13.37
N LEU A 71 0.44 12.70 13.95
CA LEU A 71 -0.93 12.94 13.50
C LEU A 71 -1.82 13.17 14.72
N GLU A 72 -2.24 14.42 14.94
CA GLU A 72 -3.03 14.81 16.11
C GLU A 72 -4.19 15.73 15.75
N ILE A 73 -5.32 15.52 16.41
CA ILE A 73 -6.54 16.32 16.26
C ILE A 73 -7.07 16.70 17.63
N VAL A 74 -7.54 17.94 17.78
CA VAL A 74 -8.10 18.42 19.06
C VAL A 74 -9.40 17.68 19.36
N LYS A 75 -9.59 17.25 20.62
CA LYS A 75 -10.68 16.37 21.09
C LYS A 75 -12.11 16.67 20.57
N PRO A 76 -12.57 17.93 20.43
CA PRO A 76 -13.90 18.21 19.88
C PRO A 76 -14.06 17.80 18.41
N TYR A 77 -12.95 17.65 17.68
CA TYR A 77 -12.90 17.35 16.24
C TYR A 77 -12.38 15.93 15.94
N GLN A 78 -12.10 15.11 16.97
CA GLN A 78 -11.55 13.76 16.85
C GLN A 78 -12.53 12.72 16.26
N SER A 79 -13.61 13.13 15.61
CA SER A 79 -14.61 12.20 15.04
C SER A 79 -15.14 12.57 13.66
N GLU A 80 -14.38 13.32 12.87
CA GLU A 80 -14.87 13.90 11.60
C GLU A 80 -13.99 13.59 10.38
N GLY A 81 -13.48 12.37 10.18
CA GLY A 81 -12.75 12.01 8.95
C GLY A 81 -11.49 12.85 8.62
N LEU A 82 -11.14 13.81 9.47
CA LEU A 82 -10.02 14.73 9.30
C LEU A 82 -8.69 14.00 9.35
N GLU A 83 -8.58 12.93 10.15
CA GLU A 83 -7.40 12.07 10.18
C GLU A 83 -7.17 11.43 8.81
N ASN A 84 -8.23 10.93 8.16
CA ASN A 84 -8.17 10.37 6.82
C ASN A 84 -7.74 11.44 5.81
N LEU A 85 -8.34 12.63 5.89
CA LEU A 85 -8.05 13.72 4.93
C LEU A 85 -6.60 14.23 5.07
N LEU A 86 -6.11 14.40 6.32
CA LEU A 86 -4.73 14.76 6.60
C LEU A 86 -3.77 13.68 6.07
N LEU A 87 -4.05 12.41 6.36
CA LEU A 87 -3.22 11.30 5.91
C LEU A 87 -3.21 11.18 4.38
N GLN A 88 -4.35 11.30 3.71
CA GLN A 88 -4.41 11.30 2.24
C GLN A 88 -3.59 12.44 1.63
N LYS A 89 -3.66 13.65 2.19
CA LYS A 89 -2.85 14.78 1.74
C LYS A 89 -1.36 14.56 1.99
N ALA A 90 -1.02 13.94 3.12
CA ALA A 90 0.35 13.58 3.45
C ALA A 90 0.91 12.55 2.47
N GLU A 91 0.15 11.50 2.15
CA GLU A 91 0.51 10.49 1.16
C GLU A 91 0.70 11.08 -0.24
N GLN A 92 -0.23 11.95 -0.69
CA GLN A 92 -0.10 12.68 -1.96
C GLN A 92 1.17 13.51 -2.04
N TYR A 93 1.56 14.15 -0.94
CA TYR A 93 2.81 14.89 -0.88
C TYR A 93 4.01 13.95 -0.88
N ALA A 94 3.99 12.91 -0.05
CA ALA A 94 5.08 11.96 0.14
C ALA A 94 5.41 11.18 -1.16
N LYS A 95 4.40 10.81 -1.96
CA LYS A 95 4.56 10.15 -3.29
C LYS A 95 5.51 10.89 -4.23
N LYS A 96 5.67 12.20 -4.07
CA LYS A 96 6.58 13.00 -4.91
C LYS A 96 8.07 12.74 -4.61
N LYS A 97 8.38 12.15 -3.46
CA LYS A 97 9.75 12.03 -2.91
C LYS A 97 10.07 10.66 -2.30
N ALA A 98 9.05 9.85 -2.03
CA ALA A 98 9.17 8.58 -1.31
C ALA A 98 8.27 7.51 -1.90
N SER A 99 8.77 6.27 -1.90
CA SER A 99 8.05 5.07 -2.36
C SER A 99 7.31 4.36 -1.23
N MET A 100 7.55 4.77 0.02
CA MET A 100 6.91 4.25 1.21
C MET A 100 6.73 5.34 2.26
N ILE A 101 5.71 5.16 3.10
CA ILE A 101 5.46 5.97 4.30
C ILE A 101 5.43 5.05 5.51
N THR A 102 6.01 5.51 6.61
CA THR A 102 6.11 4.75 7.86
C THR A 102 5.56 5.57 9.02
N VAL A 103 5.07 4.88 10.05
CA VAL A 103 4.67 5.49 11.32
C VAL A 103 5.03 4.57 12.47
N GLN A 104 5.49 5.13 13.58
CA GLN A 104 5.68 4.41 14.82
C GLN A 104 4.52 4.71 15.75
N ILE A 105 3.83 3.66 16.21
CA ILE A 105 2.70 3.77 17.15
C ILE A 105 2.91 2.84 18.34
N LEU A 106 2.17 3.09 19.42
CA LEU A 106 2.04 2.12 20.50
C LEU A 106 1.45 0.81 19.96
N ALA A 107 1.97 -0.32 20.43
CA ALA A 107 1.44 -1.63 20.09
C ALA A 107 0.01 -1.78 20.60
N ALA A 108 -0.80 -2.57 19.89
CA ALA A 108 -2.23 -2.73 20.18
C ALA A 108 -2.50 -3.20 21.62
N GLU A 109 -1.56 -3.94 22.21
CA GLU A 109 -1.60 -4.47 23.57
C GLU A 109 -1.41 -3.39 24.66
N ALA A 110 -0.94 -2.19 24.30
CA ALA A 110 -0.71 -1.10 25.25
C ALA A 110 -2.01 -0.46 25.78
N GLY A 111 -3.17 -0.74 25.16
CA GLY A 111 -4.48 -0.33 25.68
C GLY A 111 -5.50 0.03 24.59
N PRO A 112 -6.74 0.39 24.98
CA PRO A 112 -7.84 0.65 24.04
C PRO A 112 -7.57 1.76 23.04
N GLU A 113 -6.83 2.81 23.44
CA GLU A 113 -6.49 3.92 22.55
C GLU A 113 -5.40 3.53 21.53
N ALA A 114 -4.41 2.74 21.97
CA ALA A 114 -3.39 2.18 21.08
C ALA A 114 -4.02 1.23 20.05
N LEU A 115 -4.94 0.36 20.48
CA LEU A 115 -5.70 -0.52 19.57
C LEU A 115 -6.53 0.28 18.55
N ARG A 116 -7.18 1.38 18.96
CA ARG A 116 -7.90 2.27 18.03
C ARG A 116 -6.96 2.84 16.97
N ARG A 117 -5.78 3.33 17.37
CA ARG A 117 -4.80 3.89 16.44
C ARG A 117 -4.20 2.83 15.51
N PHE A 118 -3.92 1.64 16.03
CA PHE A 118 -3.47 0.49 15.23
C PHE A 118 -4.48 0.14 14.14
N ASN A 119 -5.76 -0.02 14.51
CA ASN A 119 -6.83 -0.33 13.56
C ASN A 119 -7.05 0.79 12.54
N PHE A 120 -6.92 2.06 12.96
CA PHE A 120 -6.98 3.20 12.03
C PHE A 120 -5.95 3.04 10.91
N TYR A 121 -4.67 2.82 11.24
CA TYR A 121 -3.62 2.68 10.23
C TYR A 121 -3.79 1.41 9.37
N CYS A 122 -4.23 0.28 9.95
CA CYS A 122 -4.58 -0.91 9.17
C CYS A 122 -5.68 -0.62 8.13
N ASN A 123 -6.73 0.12 8.50
CA ASN A 123 -7.78 0.51 7.57
C ASN A 123 -7.29 1.47 6.49
N GLN A 124 -6.19 2.19 6.73
CA GLN A 124 -5.50 3.03 5.76
C GLN A 124 -4.44 2.27 4.95
N GLN A 125 -4.48 0.93 4.96
CA GLN A 125 -3.57 0.01 4.25
C GLN A 125 -2.12 0.01 4.76
N PHE A 126 -1.88 0.48 5.99
CA PHE A 126 -0.60 0.24 6.63
C PHE A 126 -0.53 -1.20 7.16
N SER A 127 0.61 -1.84 6.95
CA SER A 127 0.92 -3.16 7.49
C SER A 127 1.96 -3.03 8.60
N PRO A 128 1.88 -3.83 9.68
CA PRO A 128 2.96 -3.89 10.66
C PRO A 128 4.21 -4.53 10.03
N LEU A 129 5.36 -3.86 10.09
CA LEU A 129 6.61 -4.35 9.51
C LEU A 129 7.42 -5.18 10.52
N ILE A 130 7.60 -4.65 11.74
CA ILE A 130 8.36 -5.27 12.84
C ILE A 130 7.73 -4.80 14.17
N ASN A 131 7.52 -5.71 15.12
CA ASN A 131 7.35 -5.35 16.53
C ASN A 131 8.70 -4.86 17.03
N LEU A 132 8.88 -3.54 17.07
CA LEU A 132 10.05 -2.95 17.71
C LEU A 132 9.78 -3.02 19.22
N ILE A 133 10.09 -4.17 19.83
CA ILE A 133 10.21 -4.25 21.29
C ILE A 133 11.59 -3.66 21.61
N PRO A 134 11.71 -2.44 22.15
CA PRO A 134 13.00 -1.97 22.62
C PRO A 134 13.38 -2.84 23.83
N GLU A 135 14.62 -3.30 23.87
CA GLU A 135 15.21 -3.70 25.14
C GLU A 135 15.19 -2.45 26.04
N CYS A 136 14.44 -2.51 27.15
CA CYS A 136 14.32 -1.50 28.22
C CYS A 136 13.08 -0.57 28.17
N SER A 137 12.13 -0.87 29.08
CA SER A 137 11.29 0.08 29.85
C SER A 137 10.49 1.16 29.11
N HIS A 138 10.14 0.95 27.84
CA HIS A 138 9.14 1.75 27.13
C HIS A 138 7.91 0.90 26.81
N PRO A 139 6.71 1.49 26.69
CA PRO A 139 5.56 0.75 26.20
C PRO A 139 5.87 0.16 24.81
N PRO A 140 5.38 -1.05 24.49
CA PRO A 140 5.70 -1.72 23.24
C PRO A 140 5.29 -0.83 22.05
N MET A 141 6.16 -0.73 21.04
CA MET A 141 5.92 0.07 19.83
C MET A 141 5.90 -0.83 18.59
N VAL A 142 5.13 -0.42 17.58
CA VAL A 142 5.06 -1.08 16.28
C VAL A 142 5.37 -0.06 15.19
N CYS A 143 6.30 -0.41 14.31
CA CYS A 143 6.51 0.33 13.06
C CYS A 143 5.54 -0.21 12.01
N MET A 144 4.66 0.65 11.51
CA MET A 144 3.77 0.35 10.42
C MET A 144 4.27 0.99 9.12
N ILE A 145 4.08 0.30 8.00
CA ILE A 145 4.52 0.71 6.68
C ILE A 145 3.34 0.68 5.70
N LYS A 146 3.28 1.67 4.83
CA LYS A 146 2.45 1.65 3.62
C LYS A 146 3.33 1.97 2.42
N ARG A 147 3.16 1.21 1.33
CA ARG A 147 3.81 1.54 0.05
C ARG A 147 3.02 2.66 -0.62
N LEU A 148 3.72 3.69 -1.06
CA LEU A 148 3.15 4.86 -1.72
C LEU A 148 3.12 4.68 -3.25
N ASP A 149 4.12 3.97 -3.78
CA ASP A 149 4.22 3.63 -5.19
C ASP A 149 3.47 2.31 -5.44
N ASN A 150 2.16 2.41 -5.63
CA ASN A 150 1.39 1.28 -6.12
C ASN A 150 0.75 1.66 -7.45
N ALA A 151 1.46 1.38 -8.54
CA ALA A 151 0.97 1.56 -9.91
C ALA A 151 -0.36 0.83 -10.15
N MET A 152 -0.63 -0.26 -9.40
CA MET A 152 -1.92 -0.95 -9.46
C MET A 152 -3.05 -0.10 -8.87
N ASP A 153 -2.83 0.60 -7.75
CA ASP A 153 -3.85 1.47 -7.15
C ASP A 153 -4.15 2.69 -8.05
N GLU A 154 -3.11 3.25 -8.67
CA GLU A 154 -3.27 4.32 -9.66
C GLU A 154 -4.09 3.85 -10.86
N LEU A 155 -3.79 2.66 -11.38
CA LEU A 155 -4.53 2.07 -12.50
C LEU A 155 -6.00 1.78 -12.13
N ILE A 156 -6.25 1.24 -10.94
CA ILE A 156 -7.61 1.01 -10.43
C ILE A 156 -8.39 2.33 -10.32
N ALA A 157 -7.74 3.39 -9.84
CA ALA A 157 -8.37 4.71 -9.73
C ALA A 157 -8.72 5.29 -11.12
N LEU A 158 -7.81 5.15 -12.10
CA LEU A 158 -8.04 5.59 -13.48
C LEU A 158 -9.18 4.82 -14.15
N GLU A 159 -9.28 3.51 -13.95
CA GLU A 159 -10.40 2.69 -14.44
C GLU A 159 -11.75 3.11 -13.81
N GLN A 160 -11.76 3.43 -12.51
CA GLN A 160 -12.94 3.94 -11.83
C GLN A 160 -13.35 5.34 -12.32
N GLU A 161 -12.37 6.21 -12.59
CA GLU A 161 -12.59 7.51 -13.19
C GLU A 161 -13.17 7.38 -14.61
N ALA A 162 -12.58 6.50 -15.44
CA ALA A 162 -13.06 6.21 -16.78
C ALA A 162 -14.51 5.73 -16.78
N ARG A 163 -14.86 4.77 -15.90
CA ARG A 163 -16.24 4.30 -15.70
C ARG A 163 -17.17 5.44 -15.27
N SER A 164 -16.73 6.28 -14.34
CA SER A 164 -17.51 7.43 -13.86
C SER A 164 -17.74 8.48 -14.96
N PHE A 165 -16.79 8.60 -15.89
CA PHE A 165 -16.90 9.42 -17.10
C PHE A 165 -17.81 8.80 -18.17
N GLY A 166 -18.25 7.56 -17.99
CA GLY A 166 -19.10 6.82 -18.93
C GLY A 166 -18.32 5.97 -19.94
N PHE A 167 -17.01 5.80 -19.75
CA PHE A 167 -16.18 4.89 -20.53
C PHE A 167 -16.10 3.54 -19.81
N GLU A 168 -17.00 2.62 -20.17
CA GLU A 168 -17.11 1.29 -19.57
C GLU A 168 -17.35 0.22 -20.64
N TRP A 169 -16.88 -1.00 -20.37
CA TRP A 169 -17.15 -2.17 -21.19
C TRP A 169 -18.66 -2.50 -21.22
N PRO A 170 -19.27 -2.64 -22.40
CA PRO A 170 -20.72 -2.90 -22.49
C PRO A 170 -21.16 -4.25 -21.91
N ASN A 171 -20.28 -5.26 -21.96
CA ASN A 171 -20.54 -6.60 -21.47
C ASN A 171 -19.23 -7.39 -21.28
N GLU A 172 -19.35 -8.58 -20.67
CA GLU A 172 -18.23 -9.49 -20.39
C GLU A 172 -17.53 -10.02 -21.65
N GLU A 173 -18.27 -10.22 -22.75
CA GLU A 173 -17.73 -10.75 -23.99
C GLU A 173 -16.71 -9.78 -24.60
N MET A 174 -17.02 -8.49 -24.63
CA MET A 174 -16.15 -7.48 -25.23
C MET A 174 -14.80 -7.33 -24.50
N ILE A 175 -14.80 -7.40 -23.16
CA ILE A 175 -13.54 -7.31 -22.40
C ILE A 175 -12.73 -8.61 -22.47
N LEU A 176 -13.40 -9.77 -22.61
CA LEU A 176 -12.72 -11.04 -22.88
C LEU A 176 -12.10 -11.05 -24.27
N ASP A 177 -12.79 -10.51 -25.27
CA ASP A 177 -12.28 -10.32 -26.63
C ASP A 177 -11.06 -9.39 -26.63
N GLN A 178 -11.10 -8.30 -25.83
CA GLN A 178 -9.93 -7.44 -25.66
C GLN A 178 -8.74 -8.24 -25.10
N ALA A 179 -8.95 -9.06 -24.07
CA ALA A 179 -7.87 -9.87 -23.49
C ALA A 179 -7.27 -10.85 -24.51
N LEU A 180 -8.08 -11.38 -25.43
CA LEU A 180 -7.62 -12.21 -26.54
C LEU A 180 -6.85 -11.40 -27.59
N SER A 181 -7.27 -10.18 -27.87
CA SER A 181 -6.55 -9.23 -28.75
C SER A 181 -5.16 -8.94 -28.20
N GLU A 182 -5.04 -8.58 -26.92
CA GLU A 182 -3.73 -8.29 -26.30
C GLU A 182 -2.78 -9.50 -26.35
N CYS A 183 -3.34 -10.71 -26.18
CA CYS A 183 -2.55 -11.95 -26.35
C CYS A 183 -2.05 -12.13 -27.79
N ALA A 184 -2.85 -11.75 -28.78
CA ALA A 184 -2.47 -11.81 -30.20
C ALA A 184 -1.39 -10.78 -30.52
N GLU A 185 -1.48 -9.56 -29.99
CA GLU A 185 -0.48 -8.49 -30.18
C GLU A 185 0.89 -8.88 -29.60
N ILE A 186 0.92 -9.46 -28.39
CA ILE A 186 2.16 -10.02 -27.81
C ILE A 186 2.76 -11.07 -28.74
N LYS A 187 1.92 -11.95 -29.29
CA LYS A 187 2.37 -13.04 -30.18
C LYS A 187 2.95 -12.46 -31.48
N GLU A 188 2.27 -11.49 -32.08
CA GLU A 188 2.72 -10.80 -33.30
C GLU A 188 4.06 -10.09 -33.07
N ALA A 189 4.20 -9.32 -31.98
CA ALA A 189 5.44 -8.61 -31.65
C ALA A 189 6.63 -9.58 -31.48
N LEU A 190 6.40 -10.76 -30.90
CA LEU A 190 7.41 -11.81 -30.78
C LEU A 190 7.78 -12.44 -32.13
N GLU A 191 6.79 -12.76 -32.96
CA GLU A 191 6.99 -13.38 -34.29
C GLU A 191 7.70 -12.43 -35.27
N ASN A 192 7.40 -11.14 -35.18
CA ASN A 192 8.02 -10.09 -35.99
C ASN A 192 9.41 -9.66 -35.50
N GLY A 193 9.87 -10.17 -34.36
CA GLY A 193 11.18 -9.82 -33.79
C GLY A 193 11.27 -8.36 -33.36
N GLU A 194 10.17 -7.81 -32.84
CA GLU A 194 10.11 -6.42 -32.42
C GLU A 194 10.97 -6.14 -31.18
N SER A 195 11.13 -4.85 -30.87
CA SER A 195 11.96 -4.43 -29.74
C SER A 195 11.42 -4.94 -28.40
N GLN A 196 12.31 -5.19 -27.44
CA GLN A 196 11.91 -5.54 -26.07
C GLN A 196 10.98 -4.50 -25.42
N LYS A 197 11.14 -3.21 -25.80
CA LYS A 197 10.25 -2.14 -25.33
C LYS A 197 8.82 -2.36 -25.83
N ARG A 198 8.66 -2.70 -27.12
CA ARG A 198 7.34 -2.93 -27.71
C ARG A 198 6.68 -4.18 -27.14
N ILE A 199 7.42 -5.28 -26.98
CA ILE A 199 6.91 -6.48 -26.30
C ILE A 199 6.49 -6.17 -24.85
N GLN A 200 7.22 -5.30 -24.15
CA GLN A 200 6.86 -4.89 -22.80
C GLN A 200 5.57 -4.03 -22.77
N GLU A 201 5.33 -3.20 -23.78
CA GLU A 201 4.09 -2.44 -23.93
C GLU A 201 2.89 -3.39 -24.05
N GLU A 202 2.91 -4.35 -24.98
CA GLU A 202 1.79 -5.28 -25.17
C GLU A 202 1.56 -6.16 -23.92
N MET A 203 2.64 -6.54 -23.23
CA MET A 203 2.53 -7.26 -21.95
C MET A 203 1.85 -6.38 -20.89
N GLY A 204 2.12 -5.07 -20.91
CA GLY A 204 1.44 -4.08 -20.08
C GLY A 204 -0.06 -3.99 -20.39
N ASP A 205 -0.43 -3.97 -21.67
CA ASP A 205 -1.83 -3.88 -22.10
C ASP A 205 -2.63 -5.13 -21.74
N LEU A 206 -2.04 -6.33 -21.83
CA LEU A 206 -2.64 -7.56 -21.31
C LEU A 206 -2.83 -7.51 -19.77
N LEU A 207 -1.84 -7.01 -19.03
CA LEU A 207 -1.95 -6.87 -17.57
C LEU A 207 -3.04 -5.86 -17.19
N HIS A 208 -3.12 -4.74 -17.91
CA HIS A 208 -4.16 -3.74 -17.73
C HIS A 208 -5.54 -4.34 -18.00
N THR A 209 -5.71 -5.04 -19.12
CA THR A 209 -6.97 -5.71 -19.48
C THR A 209 -7.39 -6.74 -18.42
N ALA A 210 -6.44 -7.50 -17.86
CA ALA A 210 -6.73 -8.44 -16.77
C ALA A 210 -7.19 -7.75 -15.48
N ILE A 211 -6.63 -6.57 -15.17
CA ILE A 211 -7.04 -5.73 -14.03
C ILE A 211 -8.44 -5.16 -14.28
N SER A 212 -8.68 -4.59 -15.46
CA SER A 212 -10.00 -4.10 -15.88
C SER A 212 -11.06 -5.20 -15.79
N LEU A 213 -10.71 -6.44 -16.18
CA LEU A 213 -11.61 -7.60 -16.08
C LEU A 213 -11.93 -7.99 -14.64
N CYS A 214 -10.97 -7.90 -13.73
CA CYS A 214 -11.24 -8.09 -12.30
C CYS A 214 -12.27 -7.05 -11.81
N LEU A 215 -12.06 -5.77 -12.15
CA LEU A 215 -12.95 -4.68 -11.73
C LEU A 215 -14.33 -4.76 -12.38
N PHE A 216 -14.42 -5.17 -13.64
CA PHE A 216 -15.67 -5.46 -14.34
C PHE A 216 -16.46 -6.56 -13.63
N ALA A 217 -15.78 -7.64 -13.24
CA ALA A 217 -16.40 -8.77 -12.54
C ALA A 217 -16.66 -8.53 -11.04
N GLY A 218 -16.38 -7.32 -10.53
CA GLY A 218 -16.60 -6.97 -9.12
C GLY A 218 -15.55 -7.51 -8.14
N PHE A 219 -14.36 -7.90 -8.64
CA PHE A 219 -13.25 -8.37 -7.83
C PHE A 219 -12.19 -7.28 -7.64
N HIS A 220 -11.59 -7.24 -6.44
CA HIS A 220 -10.39 -6.44 -6.23
C HIS A 220 -9.16 -7.17 -6.82
N PRO A 221 -8.34 -6.51 -7.67
CA PRO A 221 -7.17 -7.14 -8.28
C PRO A 221 -6.15 -7.68 -7.27
N GLU A 222 -5.89 -6.94 -6.19
CA GLU A 222 -4.94 -7.35 -5.15
C GLU A 222 -5.40 -8.62 -4.41
N ASP A 223 -6.68 -8.70 -4.05
CA ASP A 223 -7.26 -9.89 -3.42
C ASP A 223 -7.18 -11.11 -4.35
N THR A 224 -7.43 -10.88 -5.64
CA THR A 224 -7.32 -11.90 -6.69
C THR A 224 -5.88 -12.39 -6.81
N MET A 225 -4.91 -11.48 -6.79
CA MET A 225 -3.49 -11.80 -6.81
C MET A 225 -3.05 -12.59 -5.58
N ALA A 226 -3.52 -12.21 -4.39
CA ALA A 226 -3.24 -12.94 -3.15
C ALA A 226 -3.74 -14.39 -3.21
N LYS A 227 -4.93 -14.62 -3.77
CA LYS A 227 -5.47 -15.97 -4.01
C LYS A 227 -4.62 -16.74 -5.03
N ILE A 228 -4.12 -16.10 -6.08
CA ILE A 228 -3.20 -16.71 -7.06
C ILE A 228 -1.90 -17.15 -6.37
N ALA A 229 -1.30 -16.30 -5.54
CA ALA A 229 -0.07 -16.62 -4.82
C ALA A 229 -0.24 -17.83 -3.89
N SER A 230 -1.32 -17.86 -3.11
CA SER A 230 -1.65 -19.00 -2.23
C SER A 230 -1.82 -20.30 -3.01
N LYS A 231 -2.61 -20.26 -4.10
CA LYS A 231 -2.84 -21.40 -5.00
C LYS A 231 -1.55 -21.88 -5.68
N PHE A 232 -0.69 -20.95 -6.11
CA PHE A 232 0.60 -21.27 -6.71
C PHE A 232 1.55 -21.91 -5.69
N LYS A 233 1.58 -21.41 -4.45
CA LYS A 233 2.36 -21.99 -3.35
C LYS A 233 1.95 -23.44 -3.09
N ALA A 234 0.65 -23.72 -2.98
CA ALA A 234 0.14 -25.08 -2.80
C ALA A 234 0.51 -26.02 -3.97
N ARG A 235 0.36 -25.54 -5.21
CA ARG A 235 0.75 -26.29 -6.41
C ARG A 235 2.25 -26.58 -6.47
N MET A 236 3.07 -25.59 -6.15
CA MET A 236 4.52 -25.74 -6.13
C MET A 236 4.97 -26.72 -5.05
N GLN A 237 4.29 -26.77 -3.91
CA GLN A 237 4.56 -27.76 -2.88
C GLN A 237 4.23 -29.18 -3.36
N ALA A 238 3.02 -29.41 -3.87
CA ALA A 238 2.62 -30.72 -4.40
C ALA A 238 3.55 -31.19 -5.54
N LEU A 239 3.93 -30.28 -6.44
CA LEU A 239 4.85 -30.57 -7.53
C LEU A 239 6.26 -30.96 -7.03
N LYS A 240 6.75 -30.35 -5.95
CA LYS A 240 8.02 -30.74 -5.32
C LYS A 240 7.93 -32.13 -4.68
N GLU A 241 6.85 -32.40 -3.95
CA GLU A 241 6.60 -33.70 -3.33
C GLU A 241 6.58 -34.81 -4.39
N ASP A 242 5.87 -34.59 -5.50
CA ASP A 242 5.79 -35.54 -6.61
C ASP A 242 7.14 -35.73 -7.29
N ALA A 243 7.91 -34.66 -7.49
CA ALA A 243 9.26 -34.77 -8.01
C ALA A 243 10.16 -35.63 -7.10
N TYR A 244 10.10 -35.42 -5.78
CA TYR A 244 10.89 -36.20 -4.82
C TYR A 244 10.47 -37.67 -4.77
N GLN A 245 9.17 -37.97 -4.85
CA GLN A 245 8.67 -39.34 -4.93
C GLN A 245 9.17 -40.06 -6.20
N ASN A 246 9.37 -39.32 -7.28
CA ASN A 246 9.97 -39.83 -8.53
C ASN A 246 11.52 -39.84 -8.50
N GLY A 247 12.14 -39.63 -7.33
CA GLY A 247 13.60 -39.64 -7.17
C GLY A 247 14.32 -38.42 -7.74
N LEU A 248 13.59 -37.35 -8.10
CA LEU A 248 14.16 -36.14 -8.67
C LEU A 248 14.47 -35.11 -7.58
N LYS A 249 15.71 -34.61 -7.55
CA LYS A 249 16.10 -33.49 -6.68
C LYS A 249 15.59 -32.13 -7.17
N HIS A 250 15.41 -31.99 -8.48
CA HIS A 250 14.88 -30.80 -9.14
C HIS A 250 14.34 -31.13 -10.53
N LEU A 251 13.58 -30.21 -11.13
CA LEU A 251 13.00 -30.36 -12.47
C LEU A 251 13.86 -29.80 -13.62
N LYS A 252 15.03 -29.22 -13.34
CA LYS A 252 15.93 -28.72 -14.39
C LYS A 252 16.36 -29.86 -15.32
N GLY A 253 16.31 -29.61 -16.63
CA GLY A 253 16.69 -30.57 -17.68
C GLY A 253 15.67 -31.68 -17.95
N GLN A 254 14.53 -31.70 -17.26
CA GLN A 254 13.48 -32.70 -17.50
C GLN A 254 12.68 -32.36 -18.77
N PRO A 255 12.16 -33.37 -19.48
CA PRO A 255 11.41 -33.14 -20.72
C PRO A 255 10.10 -32.38 -20.45
N PRO A 256 9.69 -31.46 -21.35
CA PRO A 256 8.47 -30.67 -21.18
C PRO A 256 7.21 -31.50 -20.92
N SER A 257 7.10 -32.67 -21.53
CA SER A 257 5.99 -33.61 -21.32
C SER A 257 5.90 -34.09 -19.87
N MET A 258 7.04 -34.35 -19.22
CA MET A 258 7.09 -34.72 -17.81
C MET A 258 6.74 -33.54 -16.90
N LEU A 259 7.27 -32.35 -17.19
CA LEU A 259 6.95 -31.12 -16.46
C LEU A 259 5.44 -30.85 -16.50
N MET A 260 4.83 -31.00 -17.67
CA MET A 260 3.40 -30.83 -17.86
C MET A 260 2.59 -31.87 -17.08
N LYS A 261 3.03 -33.14 -17.08
CA LYS A 261 2.39 -34.20 -16.30
C LYS A 261 2.39 -33.90 -14.80
N LEU A 262 3.56 -33.58 -14.24
CA LEU A 262 3.70 -33.21 -12.82
C LEU A 262 2.86 -31.98 -12.46
N TRP A 263 2.80 -30.98 -13.35
CA TRP A 263 1.97 -29.80 -13.15
C TRP A 263 0.47 -30.12 -13.11
N GLN A 264 -0.01 -30.99 -14.00
CA GLN A 264 -1.41 -31.42 -14.00
C GLN A 264 -1.77 -32.25 -12.76
N GLU A 265 -0.86 -33.10 -12.29
CA GLU A 265 -1.02 -33.86 -11.04
C GLU A 265 -1.07 -32.93 -9.83
N ALA A 266 -0.15 -31.97 -9.74
CA ALA A 266 -0.14 -30.96 -8.69
C ALA A 266 -1.43 -30.11 -8.67
N LYS A 267 -1.96 -29.74 -9.84
CA LYS A 267 -3.26 -29.05 -9.96
C LYS A 267 -4.44 -29.86 -9.41
N LYS A 268 -4.41 -31.19 -9.50
CA LYS A 268 -5.48 -32.06 -8.97
C LYS A 268 -5.39 -32.21 -7.45
N LYS A 269 -4.19 -32.23 -6.88
CA LYS A 269 -3.94 -32.38 -5.43
C LYS A 269 -4.16 -31.11 -4.61
N SER A 270 -4.04 -29.94 -5.24
CA SER A 270 -4.12 -28.61 -4.60
C SER A 270 -5.42 -27.86 -4.92
N LYS A 271 -6.45 -28.61 -5.34
CA LYS A 271 -7.77 -28.06 -5.68
C LYS A 271 -8.64 -27.89 -4.44
#